data_AF-A0A6J6J4D3-F1
#
_entry.id   AF-A0A6J6J4D3-F1
#
_cell.length_a   1.000
_cell.length_b   1.000
_cell.length_c   1.000
_cell.angle_alpha   90.00
_cell.angle_beta   90.00
_cell.angle_gamma   90.00
#
_symmetry.space_group_name_H-M   'P 1'
#
loop_
_entity.id
_entity.type
_entity.pdbx_description
1 polymer ?
#
loop_
_entity_poly.entity_id
_entity_poly.type
_entity_poly.pdbx_seq_one_letter_code
_entity_poly.pdbx_strand_id
1 'polypeptide(L)'
;MGHDRVAQAVLETINLPFDPSWRTPLEPAEPTSKIVQTGVTTLWFITFALPWLWRRARGKSSGDGRTCKYPHAIKWPLTHLD
;
A
#
# COMPACT_ATOMS: atom_id res chain seq x y z
N MET A 1 3.64 11.09 6.66
CA MET A 1 4.65 10.28 7.39
C MET A 1 5.31 9.20 6.53
N GLY A 2 4.60 8.18 6.02
CA GLY A 2 5.21 7.17 5.13
C GLY A 2 5.26 7.58 3.65
N HIS A 3 4.11 7.95 3.10
CA HIS A 3 3.99 8.38 1.69
C HIS A 3 4.87 9.59 1.35
N ASP A 4 4.98 10.53 2.28
CA ASP A 4 5.83 11.71 2.13
C ASP A 4 7.31 11.34 1.98
N ARG A 5 7.85 10.47 2.86
CA ARG A 5 9.22 9.95 2.72
C ARG A 5 9.45 9.25 1.39
N VAL A 6 8.48 8.45 0.93
CA VAL A 6 8.56 7.80 -0.39
C VAL A 6 8.58 8.84 -1.51
N ALA A 7 7.78 9.90 -1.42
CA ALA A 7 7.79 10.99 -2.39
C ALA A 7 9.15 11.70 -2.42
N GLN A 8 9.75 12.01 -1.25
CA GLN A 8 11.08 12.61 -1.17
C GLN A 8 12.17 11.69 -1.78
N ALA A 9 12.09 10.38 -1.53
CA ALA A 9 13.00 9.40 -2.14
C ALA A 9 12.87 9.35 -3.66
N VAL A 10 11.65 9.45 -4.20
CA VAL A 10 11.42 9.53 -5.64
C VAL A 10 12.01 10.83 -6.20
N LEU A 11 11.74 11.97 -5.57
CA LEU A 11 12.27 13.28 -5.98
C LEU A 11 13.80 13.29 -6.01
N GLU A 12 14.45 12.74 -4.98
CA GLU A 12 15.90 12.53 -4.96
C GLU A 12 16.35 11.68 -6.16
N THR A 13 15.69 10.55 -6.43
CA THR A 13 16.04 9.62 -7.51
C THR A 13 15.96 10.27 -8.91
N ILE A 14 15.02 11.20 -9.11
CA ILE A 14 14.84 11.90 -10.38
C ILE A 14 15.52 13.28 -10.42
N ASN A 15 16.41 13.57 -9.45
CA ASN A 15 17.15 14.83 -9.33
C ASN A 15 16.26 16.09 -9.28
N LEU A 16 15.11 15.99 -8.62
CA LEU A 16 14.27 17.13 -8.30
C LEU A 16 14.49 17.59 -6.84
N PRO A 17 14.07 18.82 -6.47
CA PRO A 17 14.15 19.29 -5.11
C PRO A 17 13.46 18.33 -4.13
N PHE A 18 14.17 17.94 -3.08
CA PHE A 18 13.70 17.01 -2.06
C PHE A 18 14.19 17.44 -0.68
N ASP A 19 13.52 16.95 0.37
CA ASP A 19 13.96 17.12 1.76
C ASP A 19 14.81 15.93 2.21
N PRO A 20 16.13 16.09 2.44
CA PRO A 20 17.03 14.99 2.83
C PRO A 20 16.69 14.39 4.20
N SER A 21 15.88 15.07 5.03
CA SER A 21 15.41 14.55 6.32
C SER A 21 14.59 13.27 6.18
N TRP A 22 14.13 12.94 4.97
CA TRP A 22 13.39 11.70 4.70
C TRP A 22 14.18 10.44 5.09
N ARG A 23 15.53 10.51 5.07
CA ARG A 23 16.45 9.42 5.47
C ARG A 23 16.67 9.33 6.98
N THR A 24 16.34 10.37 7.74
CA THR A 24 16.43 10.35 9.20
C THR A 24 15.54 9.23 9.72
N PRO A 25 16.03 8.31 10.56
CA PRO A 25 15.19 7.27 11.16
C PRO A 25 14.04 7.87 11.96
N LEU A 26 12.90 7.18 12.00
CA LEU A 26 11.85 7.50 12.97
C LEU A 26 12.31 7.09 14.36
N GLU A 27 11.84 7.82 15.36
CA GLU A 27 11.96 7.38 16.76
C GLU A 27 11.37 5.97 16.90
N PRO A 28 12.02 5.09 17.68
CA PRO A 28 11.49 3.76 17.94
C PRO A 28 10.07 3.83 18.50
N ALA A 29 9.19 2.94 18.03
CA ALA A 29 7.88 2.80 18.63
C ALA A 29 7.99 2.24 20.05
N GLU A 30 7.07 2.67 20.92
CA GLU A 30 6.97 2.15 22.28
C GLU A 30 6.79 0.62 22.26
N PRO A 31 7.49 -0.13 23.14
CA PRO A 31 7.43 -1.57 23.14
C PRO A 31 6.06 -2.07 23.61
N THR A 32 5.39 -2.83 22.75
CA THR A 32 4.15 -3.52 23.09
C THR A 32 4.44 -4.86 23.79
N SER A 33 3.63 -5.23 24.79
CA SER A 33 3.70 -6.55 25.40
C SER A 33 3.56 -7.68 24.36
N LYS A 34 4.40 -8.71 24.46
CA LYS A 34 4.39 -9.87 23.54
C LYS A 34 3.03 -10.57 23.48
N ILE A 35 2.30 -10.61 24.60
CA ILE A 35 0.95 -11.21 24.67
C ILE A 35 -0.01 -10.40 23.80
N VAL A 36 0.01 -9.07 23.93
CA VAL A 36 -0.84 -8.17 23.14
C VAL A 36 -0.49 -8.28 21.65
N GLN A 37 0.79 -8.26 21.29
CA GLN A 37 1.24 -8.40 19.92
C GLN A 37 0.77 -9.73 19.29
N THR A 38 0.86 -10.82 20.04
CA THR A 38 0.43 -12.16 19.59
C THR A 38 -1.08 -12.22 19.42
N GLY A 39 -1.85 -11.63 20.35
CA GLY A 39 -3.30 -11.54 20.27
C GLY A 39 -3.77 -10.76 19.04
N VAL A 40 -3.19 -9.57 18.81
CA VAL A 40 -3.50 -8.73 17.63
C VAL A 40 -3.16 -9.46 16.32
N THR A 41 -2.00 -10.11 16.27
CA THR A 41 -1.56 -10.85 15.07
C THR A 41 -2.48 -12.03 14.79
N THR A 42 -2.86 -12.79 15.81
CA THR A 42 -3.78 -13.93 15.69
C THR A 42 -5.15 -13.48 15.20
N LEU A 43 -5.69 -12.41 15.81
CA LEU A 43 -6.97 -11.86 15.40
C LEU A 43 -6.95 -11.41 13.95
N TRP A 44 -5.93 -10.64 13.54
CA TRP A 44 -5.75 -10.21 12.15
C TRP A 44 -5.67 -11.39 11.18
N PHE A 45 -4.96 -12.44 11.56
CA PHE A 45 -4.81 -13.62 10.72
C PHE A 45 -6.16 -14.30 10.49
N ILE A 46 -6.94 -14.50 11.55
CA ILE A 46 -8.26 -15.14 11.47
C ILE A 46 -9.25 -14.26 10.70
N THR A 47 -9.25 -12.94 10.92
CA THR A 47 -10.25 -12.03 10.34
C THR A 47 -9.96 -11.63 8.90
N PHE A 48 -8.69 -11.52 8.51
CA PHE A 48 -8.30 -11.00 7.20
C PHE A 48 -7.50 -12.00 6.36
N ALA A 49 -6.40 -12.51 6.89
CA ALA A 49 -5.46 -13.31 6.11
C ALA A 49 -6.03 -14.68 5.71
N LEU A 50 -6.62 -15.40 6.67
CA LEU A 50 -7.18 -16.73 6.45
C LEU A 50 -8.35 -16.71 5.43
N PRO A 51 -9.34 -15.79 5.51
CA PRO A 51 -10.37 -15.68 4.47
C PRO A 51 -9.80 -15.35 3.09
N TRP A 52 -8.74 -14.52 3.02
CA TRP A 52 -8.07 -14.22 1.76
C TRP A 52 -7.37 -15.44 1.17
N LEU A 53 -6.61 -16.20 1.98
CA LEU A 53 -5.98 -17.47 1.59
C LEU A 53 -7.01 -18.47 1.08
N TRP A 54 -8.13 -18.61 1.79
CA TRP A 54 -9.23 -19.49 1.41
C TRP A 54 -9.87 -19.11 0.07
N ARG A 55 -10.01 -17.81 -0.24
CA ARG A 55 -10.43 -17.36 -1.58
C ARG A 55 -9.37 -17.73 -2.62
N ARG A 56 -8.10 -17.43 -2.35
CA ARG A 56 -7.00 -17.66 -3.30
C ARG A 56 -6.81 -19.13 -3.65
N ALA A 57 -6.90 -20.03 -2.68
CA ALA A 57 -6.82 -21.48 -2.87
C ALA A 57 -7.95 -22.01 -3.77
N ARG A 58 -9.11 -21.34 -3.79
CA ARG A 58 -10.26 -21.67 -4.65
C ARG A 58 -10.25 -20.91 -5.99
N GLY A 59 -9.13 -20.26 -6.33
CA GLY A 59 -9.00 -19.46 -7.54
C GLY A 59 -9.84 -18.17 -7.55
N LYS A 60 -10.39 -17.76 -6.38
CA LYS A 60 -11.19 -16.54 -6.28
C LYS A 60 -10.33 -15.32 -5.98
N SER A 61 -10.54 -14.25 -6.73
CA SER A 61 -9.88 -12.96 -6.56
C SER A 61 -10.87 -11.86 -6.15
N SER A 62 -10.36 -10.77 -5.56
CA SER A 62 -11.16 -9.55 -5.35
C SER A 62 -11.58 -8.88 -6.66
N GLY A 63 -10.88 -9.20 -7.76
CA GLY A 63 -11.16 -8.74 -9.12
C GLY A 63 -12.18 -9.59 -9.90
N ASP A 64 -12.66 -10.70 -9.36
CA ASP A 64 -13.62 -11.56 -10.07
C ASP A 64 -14.90 -10.77 -10.41
N GLY A 65 -15.31 -10.82 -11.68
CA GLY A 65 -16.48 -10.08 -12.17
C GLY A 65 -16.31 -8.56 -12.23
N ARG A 66 -15.13 -8.01 -11.92
CA ARG A 66 -14.87 -6.57 -12.07
C ARG A 66 -14.37 -6.26 -13.48
N THR A 67 -14.98 -5.26 -14.12
CA THR A 67 -14.44 -4.63 -15.32
C THR A 67 -13.43 -3.54 -14.95
N CYS A 68 -12.47 -3.27 -15.82
CA CYS A 68 -11.52 -2.18 -15.63
C CYS A 68 -12.19 -0.80 -15.77
N LYS A 69 -11.66 0.21 -15.08
CA LYS A 69 -12.18 1.59 -15.13
C LYS A 69 -12.08 2.19 -16.54
N TYR A 70 -11.06 1.79 -17.31
CA TYR A 70 -10.85 2.17 -18.70
C TYR A 70 -10.62 0.91 -19.54
N PRO A 71 -11.68 0.32 -20.12
CA PRO A 71 -11.57 -0.92 -20.92
C PRO A 71 -10.96 -0.71 -22.30
N HIS A 72 -10.86 0.52 -22.76
CA HIS A 72 -10.24 0.89 -24.02
C HIS A 72 -9.07 1.83 -23.75
N ALA A 73 -7.97 1.63 -24.47
CA ALA A 73 -6.83 2.52 -24.41
C ALA A 73 -7.23 3.92 -24.92
N ILE A 74 -6.87 4.95 -24.16
CA ILE A 74 -7.06 6.36 -24.53
C ILE A 74 -5.70 6.99 -24.85
N LYS A 75 -5.67 7.98 -25.73
CA LYS A 75 -4.48 8.82 -25.93
C LYS A 75 -4.44 9.91 -24.85
N TRP A 76 -3.28 10.08 -24.24
CA TRP A 76 -2.97 11.17 -23.33
C TRP A 76 -2.16 12.25 -24.07
N PRO A 77 -2.35 13.56 -23.79
CA PRO A 77 -3.27 14.14 -22.79
C PRO A 77 -4.74 14.02 -23.22
N LEU A 78 -5.65 14.02 -22.22
CA LEU A 78 -7.09 14.09 -22.47
C LEU A 78 -7.42 15.48 -23.01
N THR A 79 -7.57 15.59 -24.33
CA THR A 79 -7.78 16.87 -25.04
C THR A 79 -9.18 17.48 -24.87
N HIS A 80 -10.04 16.94 -23.99
CA HIS A 80 -11.45 17.36 -23.86
C HIS A 80 -11.90 17.59 -22.40
N LEU A 81 -10.95 17.76 -21.48
CA LEU A 81 -11.22 18.22 -20.12
C LEU A 81 -10.52 19.57 -19.96
N ASP A 82 -11.11 20.59 -20.58
CA ASP A 82 -10.92 21.99 -20.16
C ASP A 82 -11.96 22.32 -19.08
#